data_AF-A0A968J9P0-F1
#
_entry.id   AF-A0A968J9P0-F1
#
_cell.length_a   1.000
_cell.length_b   1.000
_cell.length_c   1.000
_cell.angle_alpha   90.00
_cell.angle_beta   90.00
_cell.angle_gamma   90.00
#
_symmetry.space_group_name_H-M   'P 1'
#
loop_
_entity.id
_entity.type
_entity.pdbx_description
1 polymer ?
#
loop_
_entity_poly.entity_id
_entity_poly.type
_entity_poly.pdbx_seq_one_letter_code
_entity_poly.pdbx_strand_id
1 'polypeptide(L)'
;MFGLANGNTDNNYTDIDYAIYLSSGSSLQVYELGVFRGTFGTYSAGDEFVVELSNGQILYKKNNVIFYTSTINPPTNNLILDVSIYDINEGVDNIQFCNGFL
;
A
#
# COMPACT_ATOMS: atom_id res chain seq x y z
N MET A 1 3.11 -3.81 -6.81
CA MET A 1 2.40 -3.69 -5.51
C MET A 1 3.31 -2.98 -4.53
N PHE A 2 2.77 -2.09 -3.69
CA PHE A 2 3.54 -1.46 -2.60
C PHE A 2 2.65 -1.29 -1.37
N GLY A 3 3.26 -1.24 -0.18
CA GLY A 3 2.50 -1.07 1.04
C GLY A 3 3.25 -1.41 2.32
N LEU A 4 2.50 -1.80 3.35
CA LEU A 4 3.03 -2.06 4.69
C LEU A 4 3.05 -3.55 5.00
N ALA A 5 4.13 -4.02 5.62
CA ALA A 5 4.34 -5.40 6.05
C ALA A 5 4.75 -5.47 7.53
N ASN A 6 4.32 -6.51 8.23
CA ASN A 6 4.71 -6.82 9.61
C ASN A 6 5.82 -7.87 9.66
N GLY A 7 7.05 -7.41 9.41
CA GLY A 7 8.23 -8.26 9.33
C GLY A 7 8.49 -8.78 7.91
N ASN A 8 9.72 -9.24 7.67
CA ASN A 8 10.16 -9.82 6.40
C ASN A 8 10.52 -11.29 6.68
N THR A 9 9.57 -12.20 6.49
CA THR A 9 9.85 -13.64 6.58
C THR A 9 10.23 -14.26 5.24
N ASP A 10 9.86 -13.64 4.10
CA ASP A 10 10.20 -14.10 2.75
C ASP A 10 10.17 -12.93 1.73
N ASN A 11 10.75 -13.13 0.53
CA ASN A 11 10.85 -12.13 -0.54
C ASN A 11 9.70 -12.23 -1.57
N ASN A 12 8.47 -12.50 -1.15
CA ASN A 12 7.36 -12.75 -2.06
C ASN A 12 6.29 -11.65 -1.95
N TYR A 13 5.57 -11.36 -3.03
CA TYR A 13 4.52 -10.31 -3.03
C TYR A 13 3.39 -10.58 -2.02
N THR A 14 3.32 -11.81 -1.49
CA THR A 14 2.43 -12.24 -0.41
C THR A 14 2.81 -11.70 0.96
N ASP A 15 4.01 -11.16 1.13
CA ASP A 15 4.51 -10.63 2.40
C ASP A 15 4.09 -9.17 2.66
N ILE A 16 3.47 -8.51 1.67
CA ILE A 16 2.86 -7.18 1.89
C ILE A 16 1.47 -7.35 2.50
N ASP A 17 1.38 -7.16 3.81
CA ASP A 17 0.14 -7.32 4.57
C ASP A 17 -0.96 -6.33 4.15
N TYR A 18 -0.57 -5.12 3.74
CA TYR A 18 -1.46 -4.03 3.36
C TYR A 18 -0.96 -3.36 2.08
N ALA A 19 -1.51 -3.74 0.92
CA ALA A 19 -0.91 -3.41 -0.37
C ALA A 19 -1.87 -2.65 -1.30
N ILE A 20 -1.30 -1.69 -2.02
CA ILE A 20 -1.87 -1.14 -3.24
C ILE A 20 -1.29 -1.89 -4.44
N TYR A 21 -2.16 -2.29 -5.36
CA TYR A 21 -1.78 -2.80 -6.67
C TYR A 21 -2.30 -1.87 -7.75
N LEU A 22 -1.36 -1.34 -8.55
CA LEU A 22 -1.64 -0.56 -9.75
C LEU A 22 -1.56 -1.54 -10.92
N SER A 23 -2.69 -2.07 -11.37
CA SER A 23 -2.68 -3.12 -12.39
C SER A 23 -2.51 -2.55 -13.79
N SER A 24 -1.92 -3.37 -14.69
CA SER A 24 -1.99 -3.13 -16.13
C SER A 24 -3.47 -2.94 -16.54
N GLY A 25 -3.76 -1.80 -17.17
CA GLY A 25 -5.14 -1.32 -17.39
C GLY A 25 -5.56 -0.13 -16.52
N SER A 26 -4.63 0.49 -15.78
CA SER A 26 -4.89 1.69 -14.96
C SER A 26 -5.84 1.43 -13.79
N SER A 27 -5.93 0.21 -13.26
CA SER A 27 -6.82 -0.12 -12.14
C SER A 27 -6.13 0.08 -10.80
N LEU A 28 -6.78 0.80 -9.87
CA LEU A 28 -6.35 0.93 -8.49
C LEU A 28 -7.00 -0.17 -7.65
N GLN A 29 -6.21 -1.11 -7.14
CA GLN A 29 -6.67 -2.27 -6.40
C GLN A 29 -6.04 -2.35 -5.02
N VAL A 30 -6.76 -2.93 -4.06
CA VAL A 30 -6.23 -3.21 -2.71
C VAL A 30 -6.15 -4.71 -2.48
N TYR A 31 -5.02 -5.14 -1.94
CA TYR A 31 -4.78 -6.50 -1.46
C TYR A 31 -4.33 -6.44 -0.01
N GLU A 32 -4.87 -7.32 0.82
CA GLU A 32 -4.44 -7.45 2.21
C GLU A 32 -4.26 -8.91 2.58
N LEU A 33 -3.10 -9.26 3.15
CA LEU A 33 -2.69 -10.63 3.41
C LEU A 33 -2.80 -11.51 2.13
N GLY A 34 -2.43 -10.93 0.98
CA GLY A 34 -2.57 -11.57 -0.35
C GLY A 34 -4.00 -11.68 -0.89
N VAL A 35 -5.03 -11.19 -0.18
CA VAL A 35 -6.44 -11.29 -0.59
C VAL A 35 -6.94 -9.98 -1.20
N PHE A 36 -7.54 -10.07 -2.39
CA PHE A 36 -8.16 -8.93 -3.06
C PHE A 36 -9.34 -8.35 -2.25
N ARG A 37 -9.29 -7.04 -1.97
CA ARG A 37 -10.34 -6.30 -1.25
C ARG A 37 -11.26 -5.50 -2.16
N GLY A 38 -10.81 -5.15 -3.36
CA GLY A 38 -11.62 -4.43 -4.32
C GLY A 38 -10.82 -3.56 -5.28
N THR A 39 -11.54 -3.03 -6.27
CA THR A 39 -11.08 -2.01 -7.19
C THR A 39 -11.68 -0.67 -6.79
N PHE A 40 -10.83 0.34 -6.58
CA PHE A 40 -11.20 1.65 -6.07
C PHE A 40 -11.01 2.76 -7.12
N GLY A 41 -11.31 2.42 -8.36
CA GLY A 41 -11.22 3.33 -9.51
C GLY A 41 -9.96 3.12 -10.33
N THR A 42 -9.46 4.22 -10.90
CA THR A 42 -8.31 4.23 -11.79
C THR A 42 -7.17 5.09 -11.26
N TYR A 43 -5.97 4.92 -11.82
CA TYR A 43 -4.81 5.77 -11.57
C TYR A 43 -4.27 6.37 -12.85
N SER A 44 -3.49 7.44 -12.71
CA SER A 44 -2.78 8.13 -13.78
C SER A 44 -1.39 8.54 -13.30
N ALA A 45 -0.48 8.78 -14.25
CA ALA A 45 0.85 9.28 -13.91
C ALA A 45 0.73 10.62 -13.15
N GLY A 46 1.47 10.74 -12.05
CA GLY A 46 1.43 11.90 -11.15
C GLY A 46 0.46 11.77 -9.98
N ASP A 47 -0.36 10.72 -9.91
CA ASP A 47 -1.12 10.41 -8.70
C ASP A 47 -0.19 9.99 -7.56
N GLU A 48 -0.45 10.50 -6.35
CA GLU A 48 0.24 10.11 -5.13
C GLU A 48 -0.59 9.10 -4.35
N PHE A 49 0.06 8.04 -3.87
CA PHE A 49 -0.57 6.97 -3.11
C PHE A 49 0.09 6.78 -1.76
N VAL A 50 -0.74 6.61 -0.72
CA VAL A 50 -0.27 6.42 0.65
C VAL A 50 -0.98 5.22 1.26
N VAL A 51 -0.20 4.36 1.92
CA VAL A 51 -0.69 3.36 2.88
C VAL A 51 -0.16 3.78 4.24
N GLU A 52 -1.03 4.20 5.14
CA GLU A 52 -0.63 4.72 6.47
C GLU A 52 -1.29 3.95 7.61
N LEU A 53 -0.56 3.81 8.71
CA LEU A 53 -1.12 3.43 10.00
C LEU A 53 -1.43 4.71 10.79
N SER A 54 -2.72 4.96 11.04
CA SER A 54 -3.18 6.13 11.78
C SER A 54 -4.23 5.72 12.82
N ASN A 55 -4.03 6.09 14.09
CA ASN A 55 -4.93 5.78 15.20
C ASN A 55 -5.33 4.29 15.30
N GLY A 56 -4.39 3.38 15.00
CA GLY A 56 -4.64 1.93 15.05
C GLY A 56 -5.40 1.36 13.86
N GLN A 57 -5.50 2.10 12.76
CA GLN A 57 -6.16 1.65 11.53
C GLN A 57 -5.29 1.91 10.30
N ILE A 58 -5.36 1.02 9.32
CA ILE A 58 -4.68 1.20 8.03
C ILE A 58 -5.59 1.98 7.08
N LEU A 59 -5.07 3.07 6.54
CA LEU A 59 -5.76 3.95 5.61
C LEU A 59 -5.04 3.98 4.26
N TYR A 60 -5.81 3.96 3.19
CA TYR A 60 -5.33 4.02 1.82
C TYR A 60 -5.79 5.31 1.18
N LYS A 61 -4.84 6.10 0.71
CA LYS A 61 -5.11 7.42 0.12
C LYS A 61 -4.61 7.52 -1.31
N LYS A 62 -5.34 8.31 -2.08
CA LYS A 62 -4.97 8.81 -3.40
C LYS A 62 -5.06 10.32 -3.36
N ASN A 63 -3.96 11.02 -3.66
CA ASN A 63 -3.90 12.50 -3.65
C ASN A 63 -4.47 13.08 -2.34
N ASN A 64 -4.05 12.54 -1.19
CA ASN A 64 -4.50 12.88 0.17
C ASN A 64 -5.98 12.58 0.51
N VAL A 65 -6.75 11.96 -0.38
CA VAL A 65 -8.12 11.53 -0.12
C VAL A 65 -8.16 10.04 0.21
N ILE A 66 -8.77 9.68 1.34
CA ILE A 66 -8.98 8.27 1.72
C ILE A 66 -9.97 7.64 0.75
N PHE A 67 -9.54 6.58 0.06
CA PHE A 67 -10.43 5.79 -0.81
C PHE A 67 -10.78 4.43 -0.19
N TYR A 68 -9.98 3.94 0.76
CA TYR A 68 -10.25 2.70 1.47
C TYR A 68 -9.67 2.74 2.89
N THR A 69 -10.38 2.09 3.80
CA THR A 69 -10.01 1.91 5.19
C THR A 69 -10.02 0.42 5.50
N SER A 70 -8.91 -0.11 5.99
CA SER A 70 -8.83 -1.54 6.31
C SER A 70 -9.77 -1.91 7.45
N THR A 71 -10.39 -3.08 7.32
CA THR A 71 -11.11 -3.74 8.40
C THR A 71 -10.25 -4.74 9.16
N ILE A 72 -9.00 -4.95 8.73
CA ILE A 72 -8.04 -5.84 9.39
C ILE A 72 -7.28 -5.02 10.44
N ASN A 73 -7.19 -5.56 11.65
CA ASN A 73 -6.45 -4.91 12.71
C ASN A 73 -4.96 -4.95 12.41
N PRO A 74 -4.28 -3.79 12.38
CA PRO A 74 -2.84 -3.77 12.23
C PRO A 74 -2.15 -4.35 13.47
N PRO A 75 -1.00 -5.02 13.30
CA PRO A 75 -0.19 -5.46 14.41
C PRO A 75 0.34 -4.25 15.20
N THR A 76 0.63 -4.46 16.49
CA THR A 76 1.07 -3.41 17.43
C THR A 76 2.51 -2.93 17.22
N ASN A 77 3.19 -3.45 16.20
CA ASN A 77 4.64 -3.31 16.01
C ASN A 77 4.97 -2.42 14.80
N ASN A 78 6.23 -2.03 14.66
CA ASN A 78 6.72 -1.23 13.54
C ASN A 78 6.44 -1.93 12.20
N LEU A 79 5.55 -1.34 11.40
CA LEU A 79 5.36 -1.74 10.01
C LEU A 79 6.55 -1.23 9.19
N ILE A 80 7.05 -2.08 8.28
CA ILE A 80 8.06 -1.70 7.30
C ILE A 80 7.38 -1.43 5.96
N LEU A 81 7.97 -0.52 5.17
CA LEU A 81 7.57 -0.36 3.79
C LEU A 81 8.14 -1.50 2.97
N ASP A 82 7.30 -2.08 2.13
CA ASP A 82 7.70 -3.08 1.14
C ASP A 82 7.14 -2.71 -0.25
N VAL A 83 7.95 -2.94 -1.28
CA VAL A 83 7.71 -2.52 -2.65
C VAL A 83 8.11 -3.63 -3.61
N SER A 84 7.15 -4.08 -4.42
CA SER A 84 7.33 -5.05 -5.49
C SER A 84 6.92 -4.42 -6.83
N ILE A 85 7.85 -4.30 -7.77
CA ILE A 85 7.60 -3.73 -9.10
C ILE A 85 7.60 -4.87 -10.12
N TYR A 86 6.56 -4.96 -10.93
CA TYR A 86 6.36 -6.09 -11.85
C TYR A 86 6.57 -5.70 -13.32
N ASP A 87 6.21 -4.49 -13.74
CA ASP A 87 6.24 -4.08 -15.15
C ASP A 87 7.40 -3.14 -15.51
N ILE A 88 7.84 -3.23 -16.78
CA ILE A 88 8.86 -2.34 -17.33
C ILE A 88 8.31 -0.91 -17.46
N ASN A 89 9.10 0.08 -17.02
CA ASN A 89 8.73 1.50 -16.90
C ASN A 89 7.82 1.87 -15.71
N GLU A 90 7.52 0.93 -14.81
CA GLU A 90 7.01 1.29 -13.49
C GLU A 90 8.18 1.71 -12.59
N GLY A 91 8.03 2.84 -11.91
CA GLY A 91 8.99 3.35 -10.95
C GLY A 91 8.25 3.82 -9.71
N VAL A 92 8.81 3.49 -8.53
CA VAL A 92 8.41 4.12 -7.28
C VAL A 92 9.41 5.23 -7.02
N ASP A 93 8.94 6.47 -7.01
CA ASP A 93 9.75 7.65 -6.69
C ASP A 93 9.30 8.24 -5.35
N ASN A 94 10.21 8.90 -4.65
CA ASN A 94 9.97 9.59 -3.37
C ASN A 94 9.37 8.72 -2.25
N ILE A 95 10.01 7.56 -2.00
CA ILE A 95 9.73 6.74 -0.81
C ILE A 95 10.11 7.52 0.46
N GLN A 96 9.13 7.79 1.33
CA GLN A 96 9.35 8.45 2.61
C GLN A 96 8.80 7.63 3.78
N PHE A 97 9.64 7.42 4.79
CA PHE A 97 9.21 6.93 6.09
C PHE A 97 8.83 8.14 6.95
N CYS A 98 7.54 8.38 7.12
CA CYS A 98 7.07 9.40 8.06
C CYS A 98 6.84 8.75 9.42
N ASN A 99 7.85 8.81 10.30
CA ASN A 99 7.61 8.60 11.73
C ASN A 99 6.86 9.81 12.24
N GLY A 100 5.54 9.69 12.41
CA GLY A 100 4.70 10.77 12.91
C GLY A 100 5.08 11.18 14.33
N PHE A 101 5.99 12.15 14.46
CA PHE A 101 6.09 13.09 15.57
C PHE A 101 6.71 14.41 15.10
N LEU A 102 5.85 15.33 14.64
CA LEU A 102 5.67 16.72 15.14
C LEU A 102 4.79 17.51 14.16
#